data_AF-A0AAV1CNI8-F1
#
_entry.id   AF-A0AAV1CNI8-F1
#
_cell.length_a   1.000
_cell.length_b   1.000
_cell.length_c   1.000
_cell.angle_alpha   90.00
_cell.angle_beta   90.00
_cell.angle_gamma   90.00
#
_symmetry.space_group_name_H-M   'P 1'
#
loop_
_entity.id
_entity.type
_entity.pdbx_description
1 polymer ?
#
loop_
_entity_poly.entity_id
_entity_poly.type
_entity_poly.pdbx_seq_one_letter_code
_entity_poly.pdbx_strand_id
1 'polypeptide(L)'
;MSQDAAAATASGSAPATATASASTTAAAAGVNRRAEPQILGITASGTPPVTELRNVNANSASRIDRGNRNGNGALMPPPPPPSQLYPVYNNTQRLRLNPVADHQPDNYEDLPLEFSPLLFSSLERYLPPSLLNSSREAKVNYMREILQRYSTDSDRTRVQKHREYRQKIISNYQPLHRDLYTMHATNFFVPSFLNAVSENTEQSFRNIMREPSPGIFAFEMLQPRFCEMLLAEVENFEKWVHETKFRIMRPNTMNRYGAVLDDFGLETMLDKLMEEFVRPMSRVFFPEVGGSSLDTHHGFVVEYGMERDVDLGFHVDDSEVTLNVCLGKQFSGGELFFRGVRCEKHVNTETQPHESFDYSHVPGCAILHRGRHRHGARATTSGNRINLLLWCRSSTFRELRKYHKDCSSWCAECQKEKRERQRLSVQATRLELLRREARETAA
;
A
#
# COMPACT_ATOMS: atom_id res chain seq x y z
N MET A 1 -40.02 -5.64 53.60
CA MET A 1 -41.37 -5.03 53.63
C MET A 1 -41.13 -3.52 53.61
N SER A 2 -41.01 -2.91 52.42
CA SER A 2 -42.10 -2.22 51.66
C SER A 2 -42.62 -1.02 52.48
N GLN A 3 -42.63 0.24 52.03
CA GLN A 3 -43.00 0.87 50.73
C GLN A 3 -42.28 2.25 50.64
N ASP A 4 -41.71 2.70 49.50
CA ASP A 4 -42.31 3.39 48.33
C ASP A 4 -43.15 4.64 48.69
N ALA A 5 -43.16 5.80 48.01
CA ALA A 5 -42.44 6.40 46.87
C ALA A 5 -42.92 7.88 46.68
N ALA A 6 -42.23 8.64 45.81
CA ALA A 6 -42.65 9.86 45.06
C ALA A 6 -42.72 11.22 45.81
N ALA A 7 -42.44 12.42 45.25
CA ALA A 7 -41.87 12.90 43.98
C ALA A 7 -41.68 14.44 44.04
N ALA A 8 -40.79 15.00 43.18
CA ALA A 8 -40.81 16.35 42.54
C ALA A 8 -40.76 17.62 43.46
N THR A 9 -40.21 18.80 43.14
CA THR A 9 -39.75 19.48 41.91
C THR A 9 -38.94 20.73 42.29
N ALA A 10 -38.18 21.27 41.32
CA ALA A 10 -37.22 22.37 41.38
C ALA A 10 -37.79 23.80 41.61
N SER A 11 -36.92 24.74 41.99
CA SER A 11 -36.50 25.91 41.17
C SER A 11 -36.01 27.13 41.98
N GLY A 12 -35.05 27.86 41.42
CA GLY A 12 -34.94 29.32 41.61
C GLY A 12 -33.61 29.87 42.13
N SER A 13 -32.71 30.30 41.23
CA SER A 13 -31.90 31.50 41.47
C SER A 13 -31.53 32.18 40.14
N ALA A 14 -31.77 33.50 40.10
CA ALA A 14 -31.57 34.40 38.99
C ALA A 14 -30.34 35.31 39.24
N PRO A 15 -29.81 36.00 38.20
CA PRO A 15 -28.44 36.51 38.17
C PRO A 15 -28.33 38.02 38.44
N ALA A 16 -27.10 38.48 38.71
CA ALA A 16 -26.73 39.88 38.80
C ALA A 16 -25.71 40.27 37.71
N THR A 17 -25.91 41.47 37.15
CA THR A 17 -25.15 42.14 36.11
C THR A 17 -24.12 43.12 36.69
N ALA A 18 -22.95 43.29 36.04
CA ALA A 18 -22.37 44.61 35.70
C ALA A 18 -21.04 44.50 34.91
N THR A 19 -20.98 45.36 33.91
CA THR A 19 -19.97 45.78 32.92
C THR A 19 -18.54 46.11 33.39
N ALA A 20 -17.53 45.84 32.54
CA ALA A 20 -16.50 46.83 32.12
C ALA A 20 -15.59 46.30 30.99
N SER A 21 -15.24 47.21 30.07
CA SER A 21 -14.44 47.06 28.85
C SER A 21 -12.93 46.99 29.07
N ALA A 22 -12.21 46.18 28.29
CA ALA A 22 -10.80 46.45 27.94
C ALA A 22 -10.44 45.84 26.58
N SER A 23 -10.05 46.71 25.66
CA SER A 23 -9.38 46.37 24.41
C SER A 23 -7.96 45.87 24.69
N THR A 24 -7.62 44.68 24.22
CA THR A 24 -6.22 44.31 23.98
C THR A 24 -6.14 43.55 22.66
N THR A 25 -5.55 44.22 21.69
CA THR A 25 -4.92 43.67 20.49
C THR A 25 -4.06 42.45 20.84
N ALA A 26 -4.57 41.25 20.58
CA ALA A 26 -3.76 40.05 20.56
C ALA A 26 -3.01 40.01 19.22
N ALA A 27 -1.71 40.34 19.30
CA ALA A 27 -0.77 40.21 18.22
C ALA A 27 -0.89 38.82 17.56
N ALA A 28 -0.85 38.80 16.23
CA ALA A 28 -0.69 37.60 15.43
C ALA A 28 0.57 36.86 15.90
N ALA A 29 0.40 35.88 16.78
CA ALA A 29 1.41 34.88 17.06
C ALA A 29 1.55 34.08 15.77
N GLY A 30 2.65 34.31 15.06
CA GLY A 30 3.02 33.56 13.88
C GLY A 30 2.89 32.07 14.18
N VAL A 31 1.95 31.42 13.49
CA VAL A 31 1.92 29.96 13.39
C VAL A 31 3.24 29.60 12.76
N ASN A 32 4.19 29.20 13.60
CA ASN A 32 5.43 28.61 13.20
C ASN A 32 5.02 27.30 12.52
N ARG A 33 4.80 27.35 11.20
CA ARG A 33 4.50 26.18 10.37
C ARG A 33 5.72 25.28 10.51
N ARG A 34 5.69 24.35 11.47
CA ARG A 34 6.61 23.21 11.48
C ARG A 34 6.48 22.60 10.08
N ALA A 35 7.57 22.60 9.33
CA ALA A 35 7.63 21.86 8.09
C ALA A 35 7.12 20.44 8.36
N GLU A 36 6.15 19.96 7.57
CA GLU A 36 5.68 18.58 7.71
C GLU A 36 6.89 17.65 7.54
N PRO A 37 7.04 16.63 8.40
CA PRO A 37 8.16 15.70 8.30
C PRO A 37 8.14 15.03 6.92
N GLN A 38 9.32 14.77 6.35
CA GLN A 38 9.42 14.03 5.09
C GLN A 38 8.73 12.67 5.24
N ILE A 39 7.93 12.32 4.24
CA ILE A 39 7.23 11.04 4.20
C ILE A 39 8.24 9.92 4.02
N LEU A 40 8.18 8.97 4.94
CA LEU A 40 8.87 7.69 4.82
C LEU A 40 7.94 6.69 4.14
N GLY A 41 8.47 5.89 3.23
CA GLY A 41 7.77 4.71 2.75
C GLY A 41 7.78 3.65 3.85
N ILE A 42 6.62 3.12 4.21
CA ILE A 42 6.51 1.99 5.14
C ILE A 42 6.45 0.69 4.32
N THR A 43 7.22 -0.32 4.71
CA THR A 43 7.26 -1.62 4.01
C THR A 43 7.17 -2.75 5.02
N ALA A 44 6.74 -3.93 4.56
CA ALA A 44 6.69 -5.13 5.39
C ALA A 44 8.11 -5.46 5.90
N SER A 45 8.27 -5.81 7.18
CA SER A 45 9.60 -6.19 7.67
C SER A 45 10.09 -7.44 6.95
N GLY A 46 11.40 -7.49 6.64
CA GLY A 46 11.96 -8.58 5.84
C GLY A 46 11.80 -8.42 4.33
N THR A 47 11.13 -7.36 3.86
CA THR A 47 11.22 -6.89 2.46
C THR A 47 12.24 -5.76 2.35
N PRO A 48 13.11 -5.73 1.33
CA PRO A 48 13.94 -4.55 1.12
C PRO A 48 13.02 -3.36 0.85
N PRO A 49 13.41 -2.12 1.23
CA PRO A 49 12.80 -0.95 0.62
C PRO A 49 12.90 -1.15 -0.88
N VAL A 50 11.82 -0.89 -1.62
CA VAL A 50 11.90 -0.86 -3.07
C VAL A 50 12.98 0.17 -3.40
N THR A 51 14.19 -0.28 -3.74
CA THR A 51 15.15 0.54 -4.44
C THR A 51 14.57 0.73 -5.83
N GLU A 52 13.61 1.64 -5.94
CA GLU A 52 13.45 2.34 -7.20
C GLU A 52 14.79 3.01 -7.45
N LEU A 53 15.37 2.68 -8.60
CA LEU A 53 16.58 3.29 -9.14
C LEU A 53 16.59 4.78 -8.78
N ARG A 54 17.48 5.15 -7.85
CA ARG A 54 17.83 6.55 -7.62
C ARG A 54 18.28 7.08 -8.97
N ASN A 55 17.43 7.87 -9.61
CA ASN A 55 17.81 8.68 -10.76
C ASN A 55 18.68 9.82 -10.20
N VAL A 56 19.96 9.53 -9.96
CA VAL A 56 20.96 10.56 -9.71
C VAL A 56 21.30 11.19 -11.05
N ASN A 57 20.42 12.09 -11.50
CA ASN A 57 20.76 13.13 -12.45
C ASN A 57 20.41 14.46 -11.78
N ALA A 58 21.19 14.81 -10.76
CA ALA A 58 21.29 16.17 -10.28
C ALA A 58 22.57 16.75 -10.86
N ASN A 59 22.41 17.64 -11.84
CA ASN A 59 23.44 18.57 -12.30
C ASN A 59 24.06 19.30 -11.10
N SER A 60 25.23 18.88 -10.66
CA SER A 60 26.14 19.75 -9.91
C SER A 60 27.02 20.47 -10.93
N ALA A 61 26.57 21.66 -11.35
CA ALA A 61 27.44 22.63 -11.97
C ALA A 61 28.48 23.08 -10.94
N SER A 62 29.70 22.54 -11.01
CA SER A 62 30.86 23.07 -10.31
C SER A 62 31.88 23.56 -11.32
N ARG A 63 32.13 24.87 -11.26
CA ARG A 63 33.16 25.66 -11.93
C ARG A 63 34.49 24.89 -12.07
N ILE A 64 35.07 24.88 -13.27
CA ILE A 64 36.48 24.54 -13.48
C ILE A 64 37.26 25.84 -13.64
N ASP A 65 38.15 26.06 -12.68
CA ASP A 65 39.23 27.04 -12.70
C ASP A 65 40.39 26.51 -13.56
N ARG A 66 41.13 27.42 -14.18
CA ARG A 66 42.24 27.14 -15.10
C ARG A 66 43.48 26.64 -14.34
N GLY A 67 44.12 25.59 -14.83
CA GLY A 67 45.41 25.13 -14.30
C GLY A 67 46.14 24.17 -15.22
N ASN A 68 47.18 24.68 -15.86
CA ASN A 68 48.08 24.07 -16.85
C ASN A 68 49.03 23.01 -16.24
N ARG A 69 49.24 21.84 -16.88
CA ARG A 69 50.57 21.23 -17.14
C ARG A 69 50.56 19.88 -17.86
N ASN A 70 51.53 19.79 -18.77
CA ASN A 70 51.96 18.74 -19.71
C ASN A 70 52.05 17.29 -19.22
N GLY A 71 51.72 16.36 -20.14
CA GLY A 71 52.19 14.98 -20.15
C GLY A 71 51.86 14.30 -21.49
N ASN A 72 52.87 14.08 -22.33
CA ASN A 72 52.75 13.33 -23.58
C ASN A 72 52.34 11.87 -23.32
N GLY A 73 51.22 11.45 -23.90
CA GLY A 73 50.79 10.06 -23.99
C GLY A 73 49.90 9.89 -25.21
N ALA A 74 50.22 8.91 -26.05
CA ALA A 74 49.62 8.69 -27.37
C ALA A 74 48.07 8.68 -27.35
N LEU A 75 47.47 9.38 -28.32
CA LEU A 75 46.03 9.40 -28.57
C LEU A 75 45.56 7.99 -28.97
N MET A 76 44.84 7.31 -28.07
CA MET A 76 43.99 6.19 -28.46
C MET A 76 42.69 6.75 -29.09
N PRO A 77 42.14 6.11 -30.14
CA PRO A 77 40.87 6.53 -30.71
C PRO A 77 39.73 6.38 -29.69
N PRO A 78 38.66 7.20 -29.78
CA PRO A 78 37.53 7.11 -28.88
C PRO A 78 36.85 5.73 -28.97
N PRO A 79 36.32 5.20 -27.86
CA PRO A 79 35.59 3.94 -27.88
C PRO A 79 34.36 4.06 -28.80
N PRO A 80 33.98 2.98 -29.50
CA PRO A 80 32.81 2.98 -30.37
C PRO A 80 31.53 3.27 -29.56
N PRO A 81 30.49 3.82 -30.19
CA PRO A 81 29.21 4.08 -29.54
C PRO A 81 28.63 2.79 -28.91
N PRO A 82 27.82 2.91 -27.85
CA PRO A 82 27.28 1.78 -27.10
C PRO A 82 26.20 1.07 -27.91
N SER A 83 26.62 0.27 -28.86
CA SER A 83 25.76 -0.56 -29.69
C SER A 83 26.53 -1.80 -30.11
N GLN A 84 26.87 -2.69 -29.14
CA GLN A 84 27.25 -4.09 -29.43
C GLN A 84 27.48 -5.02 -28.21
N LEU A 85 26.77 -4.84 -27.08
CA LEU A 85 26.81 -5.83 -25.97
C LEU A 85 25.42 -6.26 -25.46
N TYR A 86 24.39 -6.15 -26.29
CA TYR A 86 23.17 -6.93 -26.09
C TYR A 86 23.21 -8.11 -27.06
N PRO A 87 23.04 -9.36 -26.60
CA PRO A 87 22.83 -10.47 -27.53
C PRO A 87 21.63 -10.13 -28.39
N VAL A 88 21.83 -10.10 -29.71
CA VAL A 88 20.73 -10.07 -30.67
C VAL A 88 20.04 -11.43 -30.56
N TYR A 89 19.08 -11.54 -29.65
CA TYR A 89 18.19 -12.70 -29.61
C TYR A 89 17.40 -12.71 -30.92
N ASN A 90 17.55 -13.79 -31.70
CA ASN A 90 16.65 -14.09 -32.79
C ASN A 90 15.20 -13.95 -32.28
N ASN A 91 14.40 -13.15 -32.98
CA ASN A 91 13.02 -12.82 -32.61
C ASN A 91 12.07 -14.05 -32.59
N THR A 92 12.60 -15.25 -32.90
CA THR A 92 11.93 -16.55 -32.97
C THR A 92 11.91 -17.34 -31.66
N GLN A 93 12.60 -16.86 -30.62
CA GLN A 93 12.68 -17.52 -29.30
C GLN A 93 12.10 -16.65 -28.18
N ARG A 94 10.98 -15.95 -28.42
CA ARG A 94 10.26 -15.24 -27.35
C ARG A 94 9.09 -16.08 -26.87
N LEU A 95 8.72 -15.89 -25.60
CA LEU A 95 7.44 -16.40 -25.10
C LEU A 95 6.30 -15.88 -25.97
N ARG A 96 5.31 -16.72 -26.19
CA ARG A 96 4.06 -16.38 -26.84
C ARG A 96 3.28 -15.42 -25.95
N LEU A 97 2.50 -14.55 -26.56
CA LEU A 97 1.57 -13.69 -25.82
C LEU A 97 0.43 -14.50 -25.18
N ASN A 98 -0.07 -15.50 -25.90
CA ASN A 98 -1.19 -16.35 -25.47
C ASN A 98 -0.70 -17.79 -25.24
N PRO A 99 -1.22 -18.47 -24.20
CA PRO A 99 -0.88 -19.86 -23.93
C PRO A 99 -1.43 -20.77 -25.04
N VAL A 100 -0.77 -21.92 -25.24
CA VAL A 100 -1.30 -22.99 -26.08
C VAL A 100 -2.31 -23.79 -25.27
N ALA A 101 -3.60 -23.61 -25.59
CA ALA A 101 -4.71 -24.14 -24.80
C ALA A 101 -4.69 -25.68 -24.65
N ASP A 102 -4.32 -26.40 -25.71
CA ASP A 102 -4.33 -27.87 -25.73
C ASP A 102 -2.99 -28.49 -25.30
N HIS A 103 -1.99 -27.68 -24.94
CA HIS A 103 -0.69 -28.19 -24.51
C HIS A 103 -0.76 -28.66 -23.05
N GLN A 104 -0.44 -29.93 -22.83
CA GLN A 104 -0.23 -30.48 -21.49
C GLN A 104 1.24 -30.26 -21.10
N PRO A 105 1.51 -29.45 -20.07
CA PRO A 105 2.88 -29.24 -19.60
C PRO A 105 3.45 -30.53 -19.01
N ASP A 106 4.77 -30.66 -19.04
CA ASP A 106 5.46 -31.74 -18.36
C ASP A 106 5.27 -31.63 -16.84
N ASN A 107 5.39 -32.78 -16.16
CA ASN A 107 5.56 -32.80 -14.72
C ASN A 107 7.01 -32.40 -14.37
N TYR A 108 7.14 -31.47 -13.43
CA TYR A 108 8.41 -30.92 -12.97
C TYR A 108 8.66 -31.15 -11.46
N GLU A 109 7.75 -31.82 -10.75
CA GLU A 109 7.82 -32.05 -9.30
C GLU A 109 9.00 -32.93 -8.86
N ASP A 110 9.49 -33.79 -9.76
CA ASP A 110 10.61 -34.70 -9.51
C ASP A 110 11.99 -34.05 -9.69
N LEU A 111 12.05 -32.82 -10.20
CA LEU A 111 13.31 -32.13 -10.48
C LEU A 111 13.78 -31.28 -9.29
N PRO A 112 15.10 -31.25 -9.01
CA PRO A 112 15.69 -30.32 -8.04
C PRO A 112 15.75 -28.90 -8.64
N LEU A 113 14.61 -28.21 -8.63
CA LEU A 113 14.46 -26.88 -9.22
C LEU A 113 14.65 -25.77 -8.18
N GLU A 114 15.23 -24.66 -8.62
CA GLU A 114 15.38 -23.44 -7.81
C GLU A 114 14.08 -22.63 -7.67
N PHE A 115 13.09 -22.93 -8.53
CA PHE A 115 11.77 -22.29 -8.54
C PHE A 115 10.68 -23.34 -8.36
N SER A 116 9.48 -22.88 -7.97
CA SER A 116 8.31 -23.75 -7.84
C SER A 116 8.04 -24.51 -9.16
N PRO A 117 7.86 -25.84 -9.12
CA PRO A 117 7.48 -26.63 -10.28
C PRO A 117 6.23 -26.08 -11.01
N LEU A 118 5.28 -25.52 -10.28
CA LEU A 118 4.08 -24.88 -10.82
C LEU A 118 4.38 -23.70 -11.75
N LEU A 119 5.48 -22.96 -11.52
CA LEU A 119 5.91 -21.89 -12.41
C LEU A 119 6.37 -22.44 -13.75
N PHE A 120 7.09 -23.57 -13.76
CA PHE A 120 7.52 -24.21 -14.98
C PHE A 120 6.33 -24.77 -15.76
N SER A 121 5.42 -25.51 -15.11
CA SER A 121 4.22 -26.02 -15.79
C SER A 121 3.33 -24.89 -16.34
N SER A 122 3.27 -23.75 -15.65
CA SER A 122 2.52 -22.59 -16.11
C SER A 122 3.21 -21.89 -17.30
N LEU A 123 4.52 -21.66 -17.20
CA LEU A 123 5.32 -20.96 -18.20
C LEU A 123 5.49 -21.79 -19.49
N GLU A 124 5.50 -23.11 -19.38
CA GLU A 124 5.69 -24.01 -20.52
C GLU A 124 4.65 -23.77 -21.61
N ARG A 125 3.39 -23.51 -21.23
CA ARG A 125 2.29 -23.23 -22.17
C ARG A 125 2.52 -21.99 -23.04
N TYR A 126 3.45 -21.13 -22.66
CA TYR A 126 3.83 -19.92 -23.38
C TYR A 126 5.12 -20.09 -24.20
N LEU A 127 5.74 -21.27 -24.20
CA LEU A 127 6.94 -21.50 -25.00
C LEU A 127 6.63 -21.42 -26.52
N PRO A 128 7.60 -20.99 -27.34
CA PRO A 128 7.44 -21.02 -28.79
C PRO A 128 7.30 -22.48 -29.29
N PRO A 129 6.63 -22.73 -30.44
CA PRO A 129 6.38 -24.09 -30.95
C PRO A 129 7.63 -24.96 -31.08
N SER A 130 8.78 -24.37 -31.41
CA SER A 130 10.07 -25.06 -31.50
C SER A 130 10.55 -25.64 -30.16
N LEU A 131 10.22 -24.99 -29.05
CA LEU A 131 10.58 -25.43 -27.70
C LEU A 131 9.52 -26.33 -27.07
N LEU A 132 8.23 -26.15 -27.38
CA LEU A 132 7.17 -27.03 -26.87
C LEU A 132 7.40 -28.50 -27.21
N ASN A 133 7.90 -28.76 -28.43
CA ASN A 133 8.22 -30.09 -28.94
C ASN A 133 9.64 -30.56 -28.57
N SER A 134 10.37 -29.78 -27.78
CA SER A 134 11.73 -30.13 -27.34
C SER A 134 11.72 -30.96 -26.06
N SER A 135 12.89 -31.49 -25.67
CA SER A 135 13.02 -32.29 -24.46
C SER A 135 12.64 -31.50 -23.20
N ARG A 136 12.17 -32.20 -22.16
CA ARG A 136 11.88 -31.62 -20.84
C ARG A 136 13.05 -30.78 -20.31
N GLU A 137 14.27 -31.28 -20.48
CA GLU A 137 15.50 -30.60 -20.06
C GLU A 137 15.72 -29.28 -20.83
N ALA A 138 15.53 -29.27 -22.15
CA ALA A 138 15.67 -28.06 -22.96
C ALA A 138 14.61 -27.01 -22.56
N LYS A 139 13.37 -27.43 -22.33
CA LYS A 139 12.28 -26.58 -21.81
C LYS A 139 12.64 -25.96 -20.46
N VAL A 140 13.14 -26.78 -19.52
CA VAL A 140 13.56 -26.33 -18.19
C VAL A 140 14.69 -25.31 -18.27
N ASN A 141 15.74 -25.58 -19.06
CA ASN A 141 16.88 -24.67 -19.18
C ASN A 141 16.46 -23.31 -19.72
N TYR A 142 15.64 -23.29 -20.77
CA TYR A 142 15.12 -22.05 -21.35
C TYR A 142 14.21 -21.29 -20.37
N MET A 143 13.27 -21.97 -19.70
CA MET A 143 12.41 -21.36 -18.69
C MET A 143 13.21 -20.82 -17.50
N ARG A 144 14.24 -21.54 -17.06
CA ARG A 144 15.14 -21.11 -15.98
C ARG A 144 15.85 -19.81 -16.33
N GLU A 145 16.40 -19.70 -17.54
CA GLU A 145 17.04 -18.46 -18.00
C GLU A 145 16.09 -17.26 -18.01
N ILE A 146 14.80 -17.48 -18.26
CA ILE A 146 13.79 -16.43 -18.17
C ILE A 146 13.55 -16.06 -16.71
N LEU A 147 13.24 -17.04 -15.85
CA LEU A 147 12.90 -16.81 -14.44
C LEU A 147 14.04 -16.13 -13.67
N GLN A 148 15.29 -16.48 -13.97
CA GLN A 148 16.48 -15.87 -13.35
C GLN A 148 16.62 -14.36 -13.64
N ARG A 149 16.04 -13.85 -14.74
CA ARG A 149 16.04 -12.41 -15.04
C ARG A 149 15.10 -11.61 -14.13
N TYR A 150 14.10 -12.29 -13.55
CA TYR A 150 13.07 -11.67 -12.72
C TYR A 150 13.23 -11.99 -11.23
N SER A 151 14.17 -12.87 -10.86
CA SER A 151 14.42 -13.25 -9.48
C SER A 151 15.91 -13.52 -9.23
N THR A 152 16.58 -12.56 -8.59
CA THR A 152 18.00 -12.66 -8.26
C THR A 152 18.26 -13.73 -7.19
N ASP A 153 19.51 -14.20 -7.08
CA ASP A 153 19.90 -15.20 -6.08
C ASP A 153 19.61 -14.73 -4.65
N SER A 154 19.76 -13.42 -4.39
CA SER A 154 19.44 -12.83 -3.10
C SER A 154 17.93 -12.86 -2.82
N ASP A 155 17.09 -12.61 -3.82
CA ASP A 155 15.63 -12.72 -3.67
C ASP A 155 15.20 -14.16 -3.42
N ARG A 156 15.76 -15.13 -4.16
CA ARG A 156 15.45 -16.56 -3.96
C ARG A 156 15.84 -17.03 -2.57
N THR A 157 17.06 -16.69 -2.13
CA THR A 157 17.54 -17.02 -0.78
C THR A 157 16.64 -16.43 0.31
N ARG A 158 16.15 -15.21 0.10
CA ARG A 158 15.25 -14.52 1.03
C ARG A 158 13.88 -15.21 1.11
N VAL A 159 13.28 -15.54 -0.02
CA VAL A 159 12.00 -16.27 -0.07
C VAL A 159 12.11 -17.62 0.62
N GLN A 160 13.19 -18.36 0.36
CA GLN A 160 13.44 -19.66 0.99
C GLN A 160 13.60 -19.53 2.51
N LYS A 161 14.43 -18.59 2.99
CA LYS A 161 14.59 -18.32 4.43
C LYS A 161 13.28 -17.91 5.09
N HIS A 162 12.48 -17.09 4.41
CA HIS A 162 11.17 -16.68 4.92
C HIS A 162 10.22 -17.88 5.06
N ARG A 163 10.18 -18.76 4.05
CA ARG A 163 9.41 -20.01 4.09
C ARG A 163 9.84 -20.92 5.25
N GLU A 164 11.15 -21.12 5.44
CA GLU A 164 11.68 -21.92 6.56
C GLU A 164 11.33 -21.32 7.92
N TYR A 165 11.39 -19.98 8.03
CA TYR A 165 10.97 -19.27 9.22
C TYR A 165 9.48 -19.49 9.53
N ARG A 166 8.58 -19.32 8.54
CA ARG A 166 7.14 -19.57 8.70
C ARG A 166 6.86 -21.02 9.06
N GLN A 167 7.52 -21.97 8.40
CA GLN A 167 7.35 -23.40 8.67
C GLN A 167 7.74 -23.77 10.11
N LYS A 168 8.79 -23.15 10.67
CA LYS A 168 9.16 -23.31 12.08
C LYS A 168 8.07 -22.79 13.02
N ILE A 169 7.43 -21.67 12.72
CA ILE A 169 6.32 -21.17 13.53
C ILE A 169 5.14 -22.13 13.43
N ILE A 170 4.68 -22.46 12.22
CA ILE A 170 3.51 -23.33 11.97
C ILE A 170 3.66 -24.71 12.65
N SER A 171 4.89 -25.25 12.72
CA SER A 171 5.14 -26.55 13.35
C SER A 171 5.20 -26.52 14.88
N ASN A 172 5.39 -25.35 15.51
CA ASN A 172 5.64 -25.23 16.95
C ASN A 172 4.58 -24.41 17.70
N TYR A 173 3.85 -23.54 16.99
CA TYR A 173 2.76 -22.77 17.54
C TYR A 173 1.45 -23.56 17.51
N GLN A 174 0.67 -23.51 18.58
CA GLN A 174 -0.66 -24.11 18.64
C GLN A 174 -1.73 -23.02 18.55
N PRO A 175 -2.55 -23.00 17.48
CA PRO A 175 -3.64 -22.05 17.33
C PRO A 175 -4.68 -22.14 18.45
N LEU A 176 -5.15 -21.00 18.95
CA LEU A 176 -6.20 -20.92 19.97
C LEU A 176 -7.60 -21.05 19.32
N HIS A 177 -7.80 -20.40 18.18
CA HIS A 177 -9.05 -20.32 17.44
C HIS A 177 -8.86 -20.83 16.02
N ARG A 178 -8.97 -22.16 15.84
CA ARG A 178 -8.84 -22.82 14.52
C ARG A 178 -9.80 -22.28 13.47
N ASP A 179 -10.96 -21.79 13.88
CA ASP A 179 -11.95 -21.17 13.00
C ASP A 179 -11.39 -19.94 12.26
N LEU A 180 -10.35 -19.26 12.76
CA LEU A 180 -9.74 -18.11 12.06
C LEU A 180 -8.91 -18.51 10.83
N TYR A 181 -8.52 -19.77 10.72
CA TYR A 181 -7.58 -20.25 9.71
C TYR A 181 -8.26 -20.63 8.40
N THR A 182 -9.59 -20.69 8.40
CA THR A 182 -10.41 -20.95 7.23
C THR A 182 -11.45 -19.84 7.10
N MET A 183 -11.69 -19.35 5.88
CA MET A 183 -12.68 -18.31 5.64
C MET A 183 -14.10 -18.82 5.97
N HIS A 184 -14.65 -18.37 7.10
CA HIS A 184 -16.04 -18.60 7.50
C HIS A 184 -16.81 -17.27 7.45
N ALA A 185 -17.11 -16.81 6.24
CA ALA A 185 -17.62 -15.46 5.97
C ALA A 185 -18.80 -15.03 6.87
N THR A 186 -19.78 -15.91 7.11
CA THR A 186 -20.95 -15.65 7.97
C THR A 186 -20.63 -15.44 9.45
N ASN A 187 -19.50 -15.98 9.92
CA ASN A 187 -19.03 -15.82 11.30
C ASN A 187 -18.11 -14.59 11.44
N PHE A 188 -17.56 -14.11 10.32
CA PHE A 188 -16.54 -13.05 10.31
C PHE A 188 -17.18 -11.70 10.08
N PHE A 189 -18.13 -11.64 9.16
CA PHE A 189 -18.67 -10.39 8.64
C PHE A 189 -20.09 -10.11 9.09
N VAL A 190 -20.42 -8.83 9.21
CA VAL A 190 -21.80 -8.41 9.45
C VAL A 190 -22.69 -8.74 8.24
N PRO A 191 -23.98 -9.08 8.42
CA PRO A 191 -24.84 -9.50 7.32
C PRO A 191 -24.99 -8.46 6.20
N SER A 192 -25.02 -7.18 6.54
CA SER A 192 -25.10 -6.08 5.56
C SER A 192 -23.91 -6.08 4.60
N PHE A 193 -22.70 -6.31 5.12
CA PHE A 193 -21.49 -6.42 4.33
C PHE A 193 -21.52 -7.63 3.39
N LEU A 194 -21.91 -8.81 3.91
CA LEU A 194 -22.02 -10.04 3.11
C LEU A 194 -23.01 -9.90 1.96
N ASN A 195 -24.17 -9.31 2.23
CA ASN A 195 -25.20 -9.10 1.20
C ASN A 195 -24.66 -8.18 0.09
N ALA A 196 -23.98 -7.09 0.45
CA ALA A 196 -23.40 -6.17 -0.53
C ALA A 196 -22.34 -6.85 -1.41
N VAL A 197 -21.48 -7.70 -0.83
CA VAL A 197 -20.47 -8.48 -1.55
C VAL A 197 -21.09 -9.57 -2.42
N SER A 198 -22.14 -10.23 -1.95
CA SER A 198 -22.89 -11.22 -2.72
C SER A 198 -23.57 -10.61 -3.95
N GLU A 199 -24.14 -9.40 -3.82
CA GLU A 199 -24.72 -8.67 -4.95
C GLU A 199 -23.64 -8.17 -5.92
N ASN A 200 -22.46 -7.81 -5.40
CA ASN A 200 -21.27 -7.44 -6.17
C ASN A 200 -21.51 -6.32 -7.20
N THR A 201 -22.30 -5.31 -6.83
CA THR A 201 -22.56 -4.14 -7.67
C THR A 201 -22.01 -2.87 -7.02
N GLU A 202 -21.73 -1.85 -7.83
CA GLU A 202 -21.35 -0.54 -7.29
C GLU A 202 -22.41 0.01 -6.33
N GLN A 203 -23.69 -0.15 -6.65
CA GLN A 203 -24.79 0.32 -5.81
C GLN A 203 -24.83 -0.42 -4.46
N SER A 204 -24.67 -1.75 -4.46
CA SER A 204 -24.69 -2.54 -3.23
C SER A 204 -23.56 -2.15 -2.28
N PHE A 205 -22.36 -1.90 -2.81
CA PHE A 205 -21.25 -1.37 -2.02
C PHE A 205 -21.50 0.05 -1.51
N ARG A 206 -22.00 0.95 -2.36
CA ARG A 206 -22.32 2.33 -1.96
C ARG A 206 -23.40 2.40 -0.88
N ASN A 207 -24.29 1.42 -0.80
CA ASN A 207 -25.32 1.37 0.24
C ASN A 207 -24.75 1.11 1.64
N ILE A 208 -23.60 0.43 1.76
CA ILE A 208 -22.97 0.11 3.05
C ILE A 208 -21.79 1.02 3.40
N MET A 209 -21.26 1.76 2.41
CA MET A 209 -20.08 2.60 2.57
C MET A 209 -20.43 4.08 2.71
N ARG A 210 -19.70 4.77 3.58
CA ARG A 210 -19.60 6.22 3.59
C ARG A 210 -18.25 6.63 3.03
N GLU A 211 -18.22 7.72 2.26
CA GLU A 211 -16.99 8.33 1.77
C GLU A 211 -16.77 9.66 2.51
N PRO A 212 -16.25 9.64 3.76
CA PRO A 212 -16.10 10.87 4.55
C PRO A 212 -15.08 11.86 3.96
N SER A 213 -14.18 11.38 3.10
CA SER A 213 -13.25 12.19 2.32
C SER A 213 -12.94 11.49 1.00
N PRO A 214 -12.66 12.21 -0.11
CA PRO A 214 -12.45 11.59 -1.42
C PRO A 214 -11.43 10.44 -1.41
N GLY A 215 -11.88 9.26 -1.85
CA GLY A 215 -11.07 8.04 -1.92
C GLY A 215 -10.77 7.38 -0.57
N ILE A 216 -11.50 7.72 0.48
CA ILE A 216 -11.48 7.06 1.79
C ILE A 216 -12.88 6.53 2.06
N PHE A 217 -13.04 5.21 2.12
CA PHE A 217 -14.33 4.56 2.36
C PHE A 217 -14.37 3.94 3.75
N ALA A 218 -15.42 4.23 4.50
CA ALA A 218 -15.66 3.70 5.84
C ALA A 218 -16.94 2.85 5.86
N PHE A 219 -16.89 1.66 6.46
CA PHE A 219 -18.02 0.75 6.54
C PHE A 219 -17.92 -0.22 7.71
N GLU A 220 -19.06 -0.68 8.22
CA GLU A 220 -19.13 -1.78 9.17
C GLU A 220 -18.79 -3.10 8.46
N MET A 221 -17.85 -3.86 9.01
CA MET A 221 -17.32 -5.04 8.32
C MET A 221 -17.35 -6.27 9.21
N LEU A 222 -16.73 -6.22 10.39
CA LEU A 222 -16.48 -7.41 11.21
C LEU A 222 -17.53 -7.56 12.32
N GLN A 223 -17.89 -8.81 12.59
CA GLN A 223 -18.65 -9.14 13.79
C GLN A 223 -17.78 -8.94 15.04
N PRO A 224 -18.35 -8.47 16.17
CA PRO A 224 -17.60 -8.33 17.42
C PRO A 224 -16.90 -9.61 17.87
N ARG A 225 -17.55 -10.77 17.68
CA ARG A 225 -16.99 -12.08 18.00
C ARG A 225 -15.71 -12.38 17.20
N PHE A 226 -15.66 -12.01 15.92
CA PHE A 226 -14.45 -12.18 15.13
C PHE A 226 -13.31 -11.28 15.65
N CYS A 227 -13.61 -10.02 15.98
CA CYS A 227 -12.62 -9.13 16.59
C CYS A 227 -12.04 -9.72 17.88
N GLU A 228 -12.90 -10.27 18.75
CA GLU A 228 -12.47 -10.93 19.99
C GLU A 228 -11.57 -12.14 19.74
N MET A 229 -11.97 -13.03 18.82
CA MET A 229 -11.20 -14.22 18.48
C MET A 229 -9.83 -13.85 17.91
N LEU A 230 -9.78 -12.89 16.98
CA LEU A 230 -8.51 -12.48 16.37
C LEU A 230 -7.58 -11.80 17.38
N LEU A 231 -8.11 -10.97 18.28
CA LEU A 231 -7.34 -10.39 19.37
C LEU A 231 -6.75 -11.47 20.29
N ALA A 232 -7.58 -12.42 20.74
CA ALA A 232 -7.14 -13.52 21.60
C ALA A 232 -6.10 -14.42 20.91
N GLU A 233 -6.22 -14.65 19.60
CA GLU A 233 -5.23 -15.40 18.82
C GLU A 233 -3.88 -14.68 18.76
N VAL A 234 -3.87 -13.37 18.50
CA VAL A 234 -2.64 -12.56 18.47
C VAL A 234 -1.99 -12.52 19.86
N GLU A 235 -2.78 -12.35 20.91
CA GLU A 235 -2.28 -12.41 22.29
C GLU A 235 -1.67 -13.77 22.63
N ASN A 236 -2.31 -14.87 22.20
CA ASN A 236 -1.79 -16.23 22.38
C ASN A 236 -0.48 -16.44 21.61
N PHE A 237 -0.39 -15.91 20.39
CA PHE A 237 0.83 -15.95 19.58
C PHE A 237 1.97 -15.18 20.24
N GLU A 238 1.75 -13.93 20.67
CA GLU A 238 2.77 -13.12 21.36
C GLU A 238 3.21 -13.76 22.69
N LYS A 239 2.28 -14.38 23.43
CA LYS A 239 2.62 -15.16 24.63
C LYS A 239 3.55 -16.33 24.30
N TRP A 240 3.22 -17.12 23.28
CA TRP A 240 4.08 -18.22 22.82
C TRP A 240 5.47 -17.73 22.39
N VAL A 241 5.55 -16.62 21.65
CA VAL A 241 6.80 -15.97 21.24
C VAL A 241 7.65 -15.61 22.46
N HIS A 242 7.05 -15.03 23.49
CA HIS A 242 7.73 -14.65 24.73
C HIS A 242 8.25 -15.88 25.51
N GLU A 243 7.40 -16.88 25.72
CA GLU A 243 7.71 -18.08 26.50
C GLU A 243 8.81 -18.93 25.83
N THR A 244 8.75 -19.05 24.50
CA THR A 244 9.74 -19.81 23.72
C THR A 244 10.98 -18.99 23.36
N LYS A 245 10.96 -17.67 23.61
CA LYS A 245 11.98 -16.71 23.15
C LYS A 245 12.21 -16.78 21.64
N PHE A 246 11.18 -17.12 20.89
CA PHE A 246 11.25 -17.19 19.43
C PHE A 246 11.43 -15.79 18.85
N ARG A 247 12.30 -15.64 17.85
CA ARG A 247 12.47 -14.33 17.18
C ARG A 247 11.53 -14.24 16.01
N ILE A 248 10.56 -13.32 16.08
CA ILE A 248 9.63 -13.03 15.00
C ILE A 248 10.02 -11.80 14.18
N MET A 249 9.49 -11.74 12.96
CA MET A 249 9.46 -10.51 12.17
C MET A 249 8.31 -9.61 12.67
N ARG A 250 8.59 -8.31 12.76
CA ARG A 250 7.57 -7.33 13.12
C ARG A 250 6.72 -6.95 11.90
N PRO A 251 5.55 -6.32 12.10
CA PRO A 251 4.62 -6.09 11.01
C PRO A 251 5.19 -5.28 9.86
N ASN A 252 5.95 -4.22 10.18
CA ASN A 252 6.53 -3.33 9.18
C ASN A 252 7.73 -2.55 9.77
N THR A 253 8.35 -1.70 8.95
CA THR A 253 9.55 -0.93 9.31
C THR A 253 9.34 0.15 10.39
N MET A 254 8.11 0.50 10.73
CA MET A 254 7.80 1.57 11.68
C MET A 254 7.03 1.11 12.94
N ASN A 255 6.46 -0.10 12.93
CA ASN A 255 5.77 -0.69 14.08
C ASN A 255 6.65 -1.72 14.80
N ARG A 256 6.76 -1.57 16.11
CA ARG A 256 7.50 -2.48 17.00
C ARG A 256 6.60 -3.55 17.61
N TYR A 257 5.29 -3.31 17.67
CA TYR A 257 4.31 -4.19 18.29
C TYR A 257 3.24 -4.67 17.30
N GLY A 258 2.76 -5.88 17.55
CA GLY A 258 1.87 -6.63 16.67
C GLY A 258 2.58 -7.74 15.89
N ALA A 259 1.80 -8.44 15.07
CA ALA A 259 2.19 -9.68 14.42
C ALA A 259 1.78 -9.74 12.94
N VAL A 260 2.60 -10.41 12.12
CA VAL A 260 2.27 -10.77 10.74
C VAL A 260 1.43 -12.05 10.77
N LEU A 261 0.22 -12.01 10.21
CA LEU A 261 -0.75 -13.09 10.36
C LEU A 261 -0.42 -14.33 9.52
N ASP A 262 0.22 -14.12 8.36
CA ASP A 262 0.70 -15.21 7.50
C ASP A 262 1.77 -16.07 8.22
N ASP A 263 2.54 -15.49 9.13
CA ASP A 263 3.64 -16.16 9.82
C ASP A 263 3.17 -17.34 10.66
N PHE A 264 1.98 -17.22 11.24
CA PHE A 264 1.39 -18.25 12.09
C PHE A 264 0.13 -18.88 11.48
N GLY A 265 -0.03 -18.78 10.16
CA GLY A 265 -0.87 -19.68 9.34
C GLY A 265 -2.18 -19.12 8.81
N LEU A 266 -2.45 -17.81 8.90
CA LEU A 266 -3.70 -17.21 8.40
C LEU A 266 -3.69 -16.89 6.89
N GLU A 267 -2.61 -17.19 6.18
CA GLU A 267 -2.41 -16.86 4.75
C GLU A 267 -3.61 -17.24 3.88
N THR A 268 -4.08 -18.49 3.95
CA THR A 268 -5.21 -18.95 3.13
C THR A 268 -6.52 -18.21 3.44
N MET A 269 -6.73 -17.81 4.70
CA MET A 269 -7.91 -17.00 5.06
C MET A 269 -7.77 -15.58 4.48
N LEU A 270 -6.58 -14.99 4.56
CA LEU A 270 -6.29 -13.66 4.06
C LEU A 270 -6.29 -13.56 2.53
N ASP A 271 -5.84 -14.61 1.84
CA ASP A 271 -5.97 -14.75 0.38
C ASP A 271 -7.44 -14.62 -0.02
N LYS A 272 -8.33 -15.39 0.61
CA LYS A 272 -9.77 -15.31 0.36
C LYS A 272 -10.36 -13.96 0.74
N LEU A 273 -9.93 -13.37 1.86
CA LEU A 273 -10.35 -12.02 2.27
C LEU A 273 -10.04 -11.01 1.17
N MET A 274 -8.82 -11.04 0.63
CA MET A 274 -8.42 -10.16 -0.46
C MET A 274 -9.23 -10.45 -1.73
N GLU A 275 -9.26 -11.71 -2.18
CA GLU A 275 -9.78 -12.10 -3.49
C GLU A 275 -11.29 -11.97 -3.61
N GLU A 276 -12.02 -12.38 -2.57
CA GLU A 276 -13.49 -12.50 -2.59
C GLU A 276 -14.19 -11.27 -1.99
N PHE A 277 -13.52 -10.47 -1.15
CA PHE A 277 -14.15 -9.34 -0.46
C PHE A 277 -13.50 -8.00 -0.79
N VAL A 278 -12.17 -7.87 -0.69
CA VAL A 278 -11.50 -6.58 -0.92
C VAL A 278 -11.40 -6.22 -2.41
N ARG A 279 -11.02 -7.19 -3.27
CA ARG A 279 -10.83 -6.97 -4.70
C ARG A 279 -12.12 -6.55 -5.43
N PRO A 280 -13.32 -7.12 -5.15
CA PRO A 280 -14.56 -6.64 -5.74
C PRO A 280 -14.86 -5.17 -5.49
N MET A 281 -14.67 -4.69 -4.26
CA MET A 281 -14.84 -3.28 -3.90
C MET A 281 -13.75 -2.42 -4.54
N SER A 282 -12.51 -2.92 -4.54
CA SER A 282 -11.36 -2.20 -5.10
C SER A 282 -11.46 -2.01 -6.61
N ARG A 283 -12.03 -2.97 -7.34
CA ARG A 283 -12.34 -2.83 -8.76
C ARG A 283 -13.24 -1.62 -9.06
N VAL A 284 -14.20 -1.34 -8.18
CA VAL A 284 -15.17 -0.25 -8.34
C VAL A 284 -14.55 1.09 -7.95
N PHE A 285 -13.91 1.15 -6.78
CA PHE A 285 -13.51 2.43 -6.18
C PHE A 285 -12.06 2.84 -6.46
N PHE A 286 -11.21 1.91 -6.91
CA PHE A 286 -9.79 2.16 -7.18
C PHE A 286 -9.30 1.61 -8.54
N PRO A 287 -10.04 1.82 -9.65
CA PRO A 287 -9.66 1.30 -10.97
C PRO A 287 -8.32 1.87 -11.45
N GLU A 288 -7.98 3.10 -11.06
CA GLU A 288 -6.75 3.80 -11.48
C GLU A 288 -5.46 3.30 -10.82
N VAL A 289 -5.56 2.49 -9.77
CA VAL A 289 -4.41 1.88 -9.08
C VAL A 289 -4.43 0.34 -9.14
N GLY A 290 -5.10 -0.24 -10.14
CA GLY A 290 -5.11 -1.69 -10.33
C GLY A 290 -5.97 -2.45 -9.33
N GLY A 291 -7.02 -1.82 -8.78
CA GLY A 291 -7.92 -2.45 -7.81
C GLY A 291 -8.61 -3.73 -8.32
N SER A 292 -8.70 -3.93 -9.64
CA SER A 292 -9.24 -5.14 -10.26
C SER A 292 -8.25 -6.31 -10.35
N SER A 293 -6.96 -6.05 -10.17
CA SER A 293 -5.86 -7.00 -10.40
C SER A 293 -5.02 -7.24 -9.15
N LEU A 294 -5.62 -7.08 -7.97
CA LEU A 294 -4.99 -7.42 -6.70
C LEU A 294 -4.75 -8.93 -6.61
N ASP A 295 -3.51 -9.32 -6.29
CA ASP A 295 -3.01 -10.69 -6.38
C ASP A 295 -2.07 -11.10 -5.24
N THR A 296 -1.66 -10.16 -4.39
CA THR A 296 -0.78 -10.43 -3.25
C THR A 296 -1.17 -9.55 -2.07
N HIS A 297 -1.05 -10.07 -0.85
CA HIS A 297 -1.32 -9.30 0.36
C HIS A 297 -0.13 -9.26 1.33
N HIS A 298 -0.23 -8.38 2.32
CA HIS A 298 0.53 -8.45 3.57
C HIS A 298 -0.46 -8.12 4.69
N GLY A 299 -0.85 -9.16 5.43
CA GLY A 299 -1.86 -9.07 6.49
C GLY A 299 -1.21 -9.10 7.87
N PHE A 300 -1.51 -8.10 8.69
CA PHE A 300 -0.87 -7.93 9.98
C PHE A 300 -1.75 -7.18 10.97
N VAL A 301 -1.45 -7.34 12.25
CA VAL A 301 -2.03 -6.56 13.33
C VAL A 301 -0.97 -5.60 13.87
N VAL A 302 -1.40 -4.39 14.22
CA VAL A 302 -0.58 -3.40 14.94
C VAL A 302 -1.25 -3.01 16.24
N GLU A 303 -0.43 -2.72 17.25
CA GLU A 303 -0.88 -2.33 18.59
C GLU A 303 -0.33 -0.95 18.96
N TYR A 304 -1.22 -0.05 19.34
CA TYR A 304 -0.89 1.26 19.89
C TYR A 304 -1.38 1.39 21.34
N GLY A 305 -0.61 2.10 22.16
CA GLY A 305 -0.87 2.29 23.58
C GLY A 305 0.34 2.82 24.34
N MET A 306 0.17 3.15 25.62
CA MET A 306 1.22 3.78 26.44
C MET A 306 2.47 2.90 26.62
N GLU A 307 2.30 1.57 26.66
CA GLU A 307 3.38 0.58 26.75
C GLU A 307 3.63 -0.13 25.41
N ARG A 308 3.20 0.48 24.31
CA ARG A 308 3.32 -0.01 22.94
C ARG A 308 3.86 1.10 22.05
N ASP A 309 3.55 1.10 20.77
CA ASP A 309 3.76 2.28 19.93
C ASP A 309 2.70 3.33 20.28
N VAL A 310 3.10 4.58 20.49
CA VAL A 310 2.15 5.62 20.91
C VAL A 310 1.43 6.21 19.71
N ASP A 311 2.16 6.42 18.62
CA ASP A 311 1.68 6.98 17.36
C ASP A 311 2.31 6.26 16.16
N LEU A 312 1.96 6.69 14.95
CA LEU A 312 2.67 6.31 13.74
C LEU A 312 2.89 7.54 12.87
N GLY A 313 4.16 7.80 12.56
CA GLY A 313 4.59 8.96 11.79
C GLY A 313 3.96 9.04 10.39
N PHE A 314 4.16 10.18 9.71
CA PHE A 314 3.56 10.43 8.39
C PHE A 314 4.20 9.55 7.29
N HIS A 315 3.40 8.73 6.62
CA HIS A 315 3.85 7.71 5.67
C HIS A 315 2.87 7.49 4.51
N VAL A 316 3.25 6.60 3.59
CA VAL A 316 2.38 5.94 2.59
C VAL A 316 2.63 4.44 2.66
N ASP A 317 1.60 3.65 2.42
CA ASP A 317 1.70 2.19 2.44
C ASP A 317 2.35 1.64 1.17
N ASP A 318 3.08 0.54 1.32
CA ASP A 318 3.51 -0.30 0.20
C ASP A 318 2.35 -1.19 -0.30
N SER A 319 1.28 -0.55 -0.75
CA SER A 319 0.09 -1.20 -1.29
C SER A 319 -0.51 -0.39 -2.44
N GLU A 320 -1.29 -1.04 -3.29
CA GLU A 320 -2.21 -0.36 -4.19
C GLU A 320 -3.46 0.08 -3.42
N VAL A 321 -4.01 -0.83 -2.60
CA VAL A 321 -5.17 -0.60 -1.73
C VAL A 321 -4.87 -1.14 -0.33
N THR A 322 -5.22 -0.36 0.69
CA THR A 322 -5.12 -0.75 2.11
C THR A 322 -6.51 -0.88 2.71
N LEU A 323 -6.75 -2.02 3.35
CA LEU A 323 -7.85 -2.21 4.31
C LEU A 323 -7.30 -2.05 5.73
N ASN A 324 -7.94 -1.23 6.55
CA ASN A 324 -7.59 -1.02 7.95
C ASN A 324 -8.84 -1.13 8.84
N VAL A 325 -8.91 -2.15 9.68
CA VAL A 325 -10.09 -2.47 10.49
C VAL A 325 -9.75 -2.37 11.96
N CYS A 326 -10.57 -1.64 12.73
CA CYS A 326 -10.37 -1.53 14.17
C CYS A 326 -10.84 -2.81 14.87
N LEU A 327 -9.97 -3.44 15.65
CA LEU A 327 -10.27 -4.62 16.47
C LEU A 327 -10.48 -4.25 17.95
N GLY A 328 -9.72 -3.26 18.44
CA GLY A 328 -9.70 -2.88 19.85
C GLY A 328 -11.06 -2.34 20.33
N LYS A 329 -11.39 -2.57 21.61
CA LYS A 329 -12.70 -2.23 22.19
C LYS A 329 -12.77 -0.86 22.88
N GLN A 330 -11.77 -0.53 23.70
CA GLN A 330 -11.78 0.70 24.52
C GLN A 330 -10.42 1.38 24.50
N PHE A 331 -10.36 2.54 23.85
CA PHE A 331 -9.19 3.42 23.79
C PHE A 331 -9.63 4.86 23.51
N SER A 332 -8.72 5.81 23.64
CA SER A 332 -8.96 7.22 23.28
C SER A 332 -7.76 7.81 22.55
N GLY A 333 -8.01 8.76 21.65
CA GLY A 333 -7.02 9.22 20.68
C GLY A 333 -6.75 8.17 19.60
N GLY A 334 -5.58 8.23 18.98
CA GLY A 334 -5.21 7.26 17.95
C GLY A 334 -5.92 7.47 16.61
N GLU A 335 -6.47 8.65 16.35
CA GLU A 335 -7.12 8.97 15.07
C GLU A 335 -6.17 8.75 13.91
N LEU A 336 -6.67 8.19 12.81
CA LEU A 336 -5.94 8.21 11.55
C LEU A 336 -6.04 9.60 10.95
N PHE A 337 -4.94 10.18 10.53
CA PHE A 337 -4.95 11.44 9.81
C PHE A 337 -4.50 11.22 8.37
N PHE A 338 -5.20 11.81 7.41
CA PHE A 338 -4.99 11.71 5.97
C PHE A 338 -4.70 13.10 5.37
N ARG A 339 -3.76 13.15 4.43
CA ARG A 339 -3.21 14.40 3.87
C ARG A 339 -3.13 14.32 2.35
N GLY A 340 -4.16 13.78 1.71
CA GLY A 340 -4.27 13.66 0.26
C GLY A 340 -3.34 12.63 -0.38
N VAL A 341 -3.58 12.35 -1.67
CA VAL A 341 -2.87 11.33 -2.45
C VAL A 341 -1.77 11.97 -3.29
N ARG A 342 -0.59 11.31 -3.39
CA ARG A 342 0.54 11.78 -4.20
C ARG A 342 1.29 10.65 -4.91
N CYS A 343 1.78 10.94 -6.11
CA CYS A 343 2.76 10.10 -6.80
C CYS A 343 4.14 10.19 -6.14
N GLU A 344 5.10 9.36 -6.56
CA GLU A 344 6.44 9.31 -5.95
C GLU A 344 7.18 10.63 -6.03
N LYS A 345 7.05 11.34 -7.16
CA LYS A 345 7.68 12.65 -7.36
C LYS A 345 7.15 13.72 -6.41
N HIS A 346 5.87 13.61 -6.01
CA HIS A 346 5.18 14.64 -5.25
C HIS A 346 4.86 14.23 -3.81
N VAL A 347 5.38 13.09 -3.33
CA VAL A 347 5.03 12.53 -2.02
C VAL A 347 5.30 13.53 -0.87
N ASN A 348 6.38 14.29 -0.97
CA ASN A 348 6.82 15.29 0.01
C ASN A 348 6.34 16.73 -0.28
N THR A 349 5.37 16.91 -1.19
CA THR A 349 4.80 18.24 -1.44
C THR A 349 3.90 18.69 -0.28
N GLU A 350 3.71 19.99 -0.11
CA GLU A 350 2.88 20.53 0.96
C GLU A 350 1.43 19.99 0.90
N THR A 351 0.85 19.78 2.08
CA THR A 351 -0.56 19.44 2.22
C THR A 351 -1.43 20.69 2.17
N GLN A 352 -2.48 20.64 1.36
CA GLN A 352 -3.48 21.71 1.31
C GLN A 352 -4.55 21.51 2.39
N PRO A 353 -5.15 22.58 2.95
CA PRO A 353 -6.15 22.46 4.01
C PRO A 353 -7.33 21.54 3.67
N HIS A 354 -7.79 21.56 2.41
CA HIS A 354 -8.91 20.71 1.94
C HIS A 354 -8.55 19.23 1.79
N GLU A 355 -7.28 18.87 1.92
CA GLU A 355 -6.80 17.47 1.86
C GLU A 355 -6.68 16.85 3.26
N SER A 356 -6.90 17.65 4.32
CA SER A 356 -6.75 17.21 5.69
C SER A 356 -8.05 16.58 6.21
N PHE A 357 -7.98 15.30 6.54
CA PHE A 357 -9.08 14.55 7.11
C PHE A 357 -8.56 13.68 8.26
N ASP A 358 -9.24 13.69 9.41
CA ASP A 358 -8.89 12.86 10.56
C ASP A 358 -10.10 11.93 10.86
N TYR A 359 -9.82 10.65 11.10
CA TYR A 359 -10.82 9.59 11.30
C TYR A 359 -10.64 8.92 12.67
N SER A 360 -11.71 8.93 13.45
CA SER A 360 -11.80 8.20 14.71
C SER A 360 -12.28 6.77 14.47
N HIS A 361 -11.48 5.80 14.89
CA HIS A 361 -11.80 4.39 14.71
C HIS A 361 -13.00 3.93 15.53
N VAL A 362 -13.77 3.02 14.95
CA VAL A 362 -14.89 2.33 15.61
C VAL A 362 -14.63 0.82 15.50
N PRO A 363 -14.72 0.05 16.61
CA PRO A 363 -14.50 -1.39 16.60
C PRO A 363 -15.39 -2.10 15.55
N GLY A 364 -14.81 -3.00 14.76
CA GLY A 364 -15.48 -3.72 13.68
C GLY A 364 -15.66 -2.91 12.38
N CYS A 365 -15.41 -1.60 12.39
CA CYS A 365 -15.45 -0.76 11.19
C CYS A 365 -14.11 -0.75 10.47
N ALA A 366 -14.19 -0.82 9.15
CA ALA A 366 -13.07 -0.77 8.22
C ALA A 366 -12.94 0.62 7.58
N ILE A 367 -11.71 0.99 7.28
CA ILE A 367 -11.32 2.03 6.34
C ILE A 367 -10.65 1.34 5.14
N LEU A 368 -11.10 1.68 3.94
CA LEU A 368 -10.48 1.27 2.69
C LEU A 368 -9.98 2.51 1.93
N HIS A 369 -8.70 2.53 1.61
CA HIS A 369 -8.07 3.67 0.93
C HIS A 369 -6.92 3.23 0.01
N ARG A 370 -6.48 4.14 -0.88
CA ARG A 370 -5.27 3.93 -1.68
C ARG A 370 -4.04 3.85 -0.79
N GLY A 371 -3.11 2.95 -1.06
CA GLY A 371 -1.85 2.88 -0.30
C GLY A 371 -1.01 4.17 -0.39
N ARG A 372 -1.10 4.84 -1.55
CA ARG A 372 -0.45 6.14 -1.82
C ARG A 372 -1.15 7.33 -1.14
N HIS A 373 -2.22 7.13 -0.39
CA HIS A 373 -2.81 8.17 0.43
C HIS A 373 -1.88 8.45 1.60
N ARG A 374 -1.38 9.68 1.69
CA ARG A 374 -0.44 10.08 2.73
C ARG A 374 -1.18 10.15 4.06
N HIS A 375 -0.73 9.41 5.06
CA HIS A 375 -1.44 9.31 6.32
C HIS A 375 -0.54 8.93 7.50
N GLY A 376 -1.11 8.89 8.70
CA GLY A 376 -0.44 8.42 9.92
C GLY A 376 -1.46 8.22 11.03
N ALA A 377 -0.97 7.86 12.22
CA ALA A 377 -1.81 7.72 13.41
C ALA A 377 -1.41 8.77 14.46
N ARG A 378 -2.41 9.42 15.06
CA ARG A 378 -2.22 10.27 16.25
C ARG A 378 -1.84 9.42 17.46
N ALA A 379 -1.39 10.09 18.51
CA ALA A 379 -1.08 9.45 19.78
C ALA A 379 -2.33 8.79 20.39
N THR A 380 -2.19 7.52 20.78
CA THR A 380 -3.16 6.85 21.64
C THR A 380 -2.93 7.34 23.06
N THR A 381 -3.96 7.92 23.67
CA THR A 381 -3.86 8.61 24.97
C THR A 381 -4.38 7.78 26.14
N SER A 382 -5.18 6.75 25.86
CA SER A 382 -5.70 5.80 26.84
C SER A 382 -6.08 4.49 26.15
N GLY A 383 -5.96 3.37 26.87
CA GLY A 383 -6.27 2.03 26.36
C GLY A 383 -5.29 1.55 25.28
N ASN A 384 -5.66 0.46 24.62
CA ASN A 384 -4.90 -0.13 23.52
C ASN A 384 -5.74 -0.11 22.25
N ARG A 385 -5.25 0.62 21.23
CA ARG A 385 -5.84 0.61 19.90
C ARG A 385 -5.16 -0.48 19.08
N ILE A 386 -5.95 -1.45 18.64
CA ILE A 386 -5.47 -2.60 17.88
C ILE A 386 -6.21 -2.66 16.56
N ASN A 387 -5.47 -2.74 15.46
CA ASN A 387 -6.03 -2.70 14.12
C ASN A 387 -5.50 -3.86 13.28
N LEU A 388 -6.39 -4.48 12.50
CA LEU A 388 -6.06 -5.38 11.41
C LEU A 388 -5.79 -4.56 10.16
N LEU A 389 -4.64 -4.77 9.51
CA LEU A 389 -4.32 -4.20 8.22
C LEU A 389 -4.14 -5.31 7.18
N LEU A 390 -4.64 -5.04 5.98
CA LEU A 390 -4.37 -5.84 4.79
C LEU A 390 -3.89 -4.91 3.69
N TRP A 391 -2.59 -4.98 3.39
CA TRP A 391 -2.01 -4.30 2.25
C TRP A 391 -2.15 -5.15 1.00
N CYS A 392 -3.05 -4.78 0.11
CA CYS A 392 -3.29 -5.48 -1.13
C CYS A 392 -2.46 -4.87 -2.26
N ARG A 393 -1.78 -5.74 -3.00
CA ARG A 393 -0.89 -5.36 -4.10
C ARG A 393 -1.33 -5.99 -5.41
N SER A 394 -0.96 -5.34 -6.50
CA SER A 394 -1.14 -5.84 -7.86
C SER A 394 0.20 -5.91 -8.59
N SER A 395 0.68 -7.13 -8.86
CA SER A 395 1.91 -7.34 -9.64
C SER A 395 1.78 -6.74 -11.05
N THR A 396 0.60 -6.89 -11.67
CA THR A 396 0.30 -6.36 -13.01
C THR A 396 0.37 -4.84 -13.04
N PHE A 397 -0.27 -4.16 -12.08
CA PHE A 397 -0.23 -2.70 -12.03
C PHE A 397 1.18 -2.17 -11.80
N ARG A 398 1.95 -2.79 -10.89
CA ARG A 398 3.34 -2.42 -10.60
C ARG A 398 4.24 -2.55 -11.83
N GLU A 399 4.04 -3.58 -12.65
CA GLU A 399 4.76 -3.72 -13.92
C GLU A 399 4.35 -2.63 -14.92
N LEU A 400 3.05 -2.40 -15.11
CA LEU A 400 2.54 -1.37 -16.03
C LEU A 400 3.02 0.04 -15.66
N ARG A 401 3.14 0.33 -14.36
CA ARG A 401 3.58 1.63 -13.85
C ARG A 401 5.02 2.01 -14.26
N LYS A 402 5.86 1.02 -14.59
CA LYS A 402 7.22 1.27 -15.12
C LYS A 402 7.19 2.02 -16.45
N TYR A 403 6.13 1.81 -17.24
CA TYR A 403 5.95 2.40 -18.57
C TYR A 403 4.96 3.57 -18.55
N HIS A 404 3.95 3.54 -17.69
CA HIS A 404 2.93 4.60 -17.59
C HIS A 404 3.24 5.60 -16.47
N LYS A 405 3.78 6.78 -16.86
CA LYS A 405 4.23 7.81 -15.91
C LYS A 405 3.22 8.93 -15.63
N ASP A 406 2.10 8.99 -16.34
CA ASP A 406 1.06 9.99 -16.06
C ASP A 406 0.26 9.59 -14.82
N CYS A 407 0.36 10.42 -13.78
CA CYS A 407 -0.36 10.28 -12.51
C CYS A 407 -1.40 11.39 -12.31
N SER A 408 -1.67 12.22 -13.34
CA SER A 408 -2.55 13.40 -13.23
C SER A 408 -4.02 13.08 -12.97
N SER A 409 -4.44 11.82 -13.10
CA SER A 409 -5.78 11.37 -12.74
C SER A 409 -6.00 11.25 -11.23
N TRP A 410 -4.95 11.06 -10.44
CA TRP A 410 -5.08 10.76 -8.99
C TRP A 410 -4.09 11.51 -8.09
N CYS A 411 -2.99 12.04 -8.62
CA CYS A 411 -2.07 12.92 -7.89
C CYS A 411 -2.49 14.39 -8.08
N ALA A 412 -2.87 15.05 -6.98
CA ALA A 412 -3.35 16.43 -7.01
C ALA A 412 -2.31 17.41 -7.57
N GLU A 413 -1.02 17.23 -7.24
CA GLU A 413 0.06 18.09 -7.76
C GLU A 413 0.32 17.84 -9.25
N CYS A 414 0.33 16.58 -9.73
CA CYS A 414 0.39 16.31 -11.17
C CYS A 414 -0.79 16.96 -11.92
N GLN A 415 -1.98 16.92 -11.33
CA GLN A 415 -3.17 17.54 -11.90
C GLN A 415 -3.06 19.07 -11.95
N LYS A 416 -2.55 19.69 -10.87
CA LYS A 416 -2.30 21.13 -10.79
C LYS A 416 -1.28 21.58 -11.83
N GLU A 417 -0.13 20.92 -11.92
CA GLU A 417 0.89 21.21 -12.93
C GLU A 417 0.34 21.06 -14.35
N LYS A 418 -0.49 20.04 -14.60
CA LYS A 418 -1.15 19.84 -15.91
C LYS A 418 -2.10 20.99 -16.25
N ARG A 419 -2.92 21.44 -15.29
CA ARG A 419 -3.83 22.60 -15.47
C ARG A 419 -3.05 23.89 -15.70
N GLU A 420 -1.93 24.09 -14.99
CA GLU A 420 -1.08 25.27 -15.18
C GLU A 420 -0.43 25.29 -16.57
N ARG A 421 0.13 24.16 -17.03
CA ARG A 421 0.65 24.02 -18.40
C ARG A 421 -0.41 24.32 -19.45
N GLN A 422 -1.63 23.82 -19.26
CA GLN A 422 -2.76 24.11 -20.15
C GLN A 422 -3.10 25.60 -20.17
N ARG A 423 -3.17 26.26 -19.00
CA ARG A 423 -3.45 27.70 -18.89
C ARG A 423 -2.40 28.53 -19.62
N LEU A 424 -1.11 28.22 -19.42
CA LEU A 424 0.00 28.91 -20.08
C LEU A 424 -0.04 28.71 -21.61
N SER A 425 -0.35 27.50 -22.07
CA SER A 425 -0.52 27.20 -23.49
C SER A 425 -1.64 28.03 -24.12
N VAL A 426 -2.83 28.06 -23.49
CA VAL A 426 -3.97 28.86 -23.95
C VAL A 426 -3.63 30.35 -23.99
N GLN A 427 -2.93 30.86 -22.97
CA GLN A 427 -2.52 32.27 -22.94
C GLN A 427 -1.52 32.59 -24.07
N ALA A 428 -0.56 31.71 -24.33
CA ALA A 428 0.40 31.87 -25.42
C ALA A 428 -0.28 31.85 -26.79
N THR A 429 -1.20 30.90 -27.03
CA THR A 429 -1.98 30.84 -28.26
C THR A 429 -2.83 32.09 -28.46
N ARG A 430 -3.50 32.58 -27.40
CA ARG A 430 -4.29 33.81 -27.47
C ARG A 430 -3.43 35.03 -27.83
N LEU A 431 -2.24 35.15 -27.24
CA LEU A 431 -1.32 36.24 -27.55
C LEU A 431 -0.84 36.18 -29.00
N GLU A 432 -0.57 34.99 -29.52
CA GLU A 432 -0.15 34.79 -30.91
C GLU A 432 -1.27 35.13 -31.90
N LEU A 433 -2.53 34.76 -31.59
CA LEU A 433 -3.69 35.14 -32.40
C LEU A 433 -3.86 36.67 -32.45
N LEU A 434 -3.79 37.35 -31.30
CA LEU A 434 -3.85 38.82 -31.25
C LEU A 434 -2.71 39.49 -32.03
N ARG A 435 -1.51 38.91 -32.03
CA ARG A 435 -0.38 39.42 -32.83
C ARG A 435 -0.60 39.24 -34.33
N ARG A 436 -1.26 38.16 -34.76
CA ARG A 436 -1.61 37.93 -36.17
C ARG A 436 -2.67 38.91 -36.64
N GLU A 437 -3.74 39.09 -35.86
CA GLU A 437 -4.78 40.09 -36.13
C GLU A 437 -4.17 41.50 -36.25
N ALA A 438 -3.29 41.89 -35.32
CA ALA A 438 -2.62 43.20 -35.38
C ALA A 438 -1.75 43.38 -36.64
N ARG A 439 -1.08 42.33 -37.11
CA ARG A 439 -0.30 42.35 -38.35
C ARG A 439 -1.18 42.44 -39.59
N GLU A 440 -2.33 41.77 -39.58
CA GLU A 440 -3.31 41.81 -40.67
C GLU A 440 -4.01 43.17 -40.77
N THR A 441 -4.27 43.84 -39.64
CA THR A 441 -4.82 45.21 -39.64
C THR A 441 -3.80 46.31 -40.00
N ALA A 442 -2.51 45.99 -39.96
CA ALA A 442 -1.42 46.93 -40.27
C ALA A 442 -0.89 46.77 -41.70
N ALA A 443 -1.32 45.72 -42.41
CA ALA A 443 -1.10 45.50 -43.84
C ALA A 443 -2.29 46.05 -44.64
#